data_AF-A0A1H5RNX9-F1
#
_entry.id   AF-A0A1H5RNX9-F1
#
_cell.length_a   1.000
_cell.length_b   1.000
_cell.length_c   1.000
_cell.angle_alpha   90.00
_cell.angle_beta   90.00
_cell.angle_gamma   90.00
#
_symmetry.space_group_name_H-M   'P 1'
#
loop_
_entity.id
_entity.type
_entity.pdbx_description
1 polymer ?
#
loop_
_entity_poly.entity_id
_entity_poly.type
_entity_poly.pdbx_seq_one_letter_code
_entity_poly.pdbx_strand_id
1 'polypeptide(L)'
;MLLVHLMLEYENKLWDLPEVDPIEIIKIRIQDFGYNAATLAKEYGDKGTVSKVLNYKQSLSLSMIRKFSQLLKIPAEWLIKECPLKNAG
;
A
#
# COMPACT_ATOMS: atom_id res chain seq x y z
N MET A 1 -22.71 24.47 -9.22
CA MET A 1 -21.76 23.54 -8.54
C MET A 1 -20.89 22.86 -9.58
N LEU A 2 -19.99 23.62 -10.24
CA LEU A 2 -19.20 23.09 -11.36
C LEU A 2 -17.97 22.29 -10.87
N LEU A 3 -17.41 22.69 -9.73
CA LEU A 3 -16.24 22.05 -9.11
C LEU A 3 -16.52 20.61 -8.70
N VAL A 4 -17.66 20.35 -8.05
CA VAL A 4 -18.08 19.00 -7.63
C VAL A 4 -18.29 18.08 -8.84
N HIS A 5 -18.82 18.62 -9.94
CA HIS A 5 -19.06 17.87 -11.16
C HIS A 5 -17.73 17.51 -11.86
N LEU A 6 -16.79 18.44 -11.94
CA LEU A 6 -15.44 18.18 -12.46
C LEU A 6 -14.66 17.19 -11.58
N MET A 7 -14.86 17.24 -10.26
CA MET A 7 -14.23 16.32 -9.31
C MET A 7 -14.78 14.89 -9.48
N LEU A 8 -16.10 14.74 -9.60
CA LEU A 8 -16.74 13.46 -9.91
C LEU A 8 -16.34 12.91 -11.28
N GLU A 9 -16.25 13.75 -12.31
CA GLU A 9 -15.76 13.32 -13.62
C GLU A 9 -14.28 12.92 -13.61
N TYR A 10 -13.45 13.61 -12.83
CA TYR A 10 -12.04 13.28 -12.66
C TYR A 10 -11.86 11.95 -11.90
N GLU A 11 -12.63 11.72 -10.84
CA GLU A 11 -12.68 10.45 -10.10
C GLU A 11 -13.16 9.30 -10.99
N ASN A 12 -14.20 9.52 -11.80
CA ASN A 12 -14.74 8.52 -12.73
C ASN A 12 -13.80 8.21 -13.92
N LYS A 13 -12.93 9.15 -14.32
CA LYS A 13 -11.96 8.96 -15.42
C LYS A 13 -10.65 8.32 -14.94
N LEU A 14 -10.36 8.35 -13.64
CA LEU A 14 -9.18 7.73 -13.02
C LEU A 14 -9.32 6.23 -12.70
N TRP A 15 -10.39 5.57 -13.17
CA TRP A 15 -10.53 4.11 -13.11
C TRP A 15 -9.60 3.33 -14.05
N ASP A 16 -8.59 3.98 -14.64
CA ASP A 16 -7.33 3.31 -14.90
C ASP A 16 -6.44 3.53 -13.68
N LEU A 17 -6.64 2.69 -12.66
CA LEU A 17 -5.73 2.60 -11.52
C LEU A 17 -4.33 2.39 -12.11
N PRO A 18 -3.40 3.35 -11.98
CA PRO A 18 -2.03 3.09 -12.40
C PRO A 18 -1.61 1.79 -11.71
N GLU A 19 -0.93 0.93 -12.45
CA GLU A 19 -0.48 -0.37 -11.97
C GLU A 19 0.69 -0.16 -10.98
N VAL A 20 0.42 0.58 -9.92
CA VAL A 20 1.37 0.88 -8.87
C VAL A 20 1.38 -0.32 -7.95
N ASP A 21 2.56 -0.92 -7.85
CA ASP A 21 2.82 -2.03 -6.97
C ASP A 21 2.41 -1.70 -5.52
N PRO A 22 1.62 -2.56 -4.84
CA PRO A 22 1.17 -2.30 -3.49
C PRO A 22 2.33 -2.06 -2.50
N ILE A 23 3.49 -2.68 -2.71
CA ILE A 23 4.67 -2.45 -1.87
C ILE A 23 5.28 -1.08 -2.13
N GLU A 24 5.31 -0.60 -3.38
CA GLU A 24 5.83 0.73 -3.66
C GLU A 24 4.89 1.82 -3.11
N ILE A 25 3.58 1.60 -3.13
CA ILE A 25 2.61 2.50 -2.46
C ILE A 25 2.93 2.59 -0.95
N ILE A 26 3.19 1.44 -0.31
CA ILE A 26 3.57 1.41 1.11
C ILE A 26 4.87 2.20 1.33
N LYS A 27 5.89 2.00 0.48
CA LYS A 27 7.18 2.70 0.59
C LYS A 27 7.05 4.22 0.42
N ILE A 28 6.25 4.66 -0.55
CA ILE A 28 5.99 6.08 -0.78
C ILE A 28 5.30 6.67 0.46
N ARG A 29 4.23 6.03 0.96
CA ARG A 29 3.52 6.57 2.11
C ARG A 29 4.35 6.59 3.38
N ILE A 30 5.18 5.58 3.64
CA ILE A 30 6.06 5.65 4.82
C ILE A 30 7.05 6.81 4.69
N GLN A 31 7.53 7.13 3.49
CA GLN A 31 8.36 8.31 3.26
C GLN A 31 7.58 9.60 3.51
N ASP A 32 6.36 9.73 2.96
CA ASP A 32 5.51 10.91 3.13
C ASP A 32 5.20 11.23 4.60
N PHE A 33 4.98 10.19 5.41
CA PHE A 33 4.71 10.32 6.84
C PHE A 33 5.98 10.38 7.72
N GLY A 34 7.18 10.26 7.14
CA GLY A 34 8.44 10.16 7.90
C GLY A 34 8.55 8.87 8.73
N TYR A 35 7.84 7.83 8.35
CA TYR A 35 7.89 6.50 8.95
C TYR A 35 9.01 5.64 8.35
N ASN A 36 9.28 4.53 9.02
CA ASN A 36 10.22 3.52 8.55
C ASN A 36 9.66 2.10 8.74
N ALA A 37 10.40 1.10 8.29
CA ALA A 37 10.02 -0.31 8.43
C ALA A 37 9.78 -0.73 9.90
N ALA A 38 10.45 -0.10 10.87
CA ALA A 38 10.22 -0.39 12.28
C ALA A 38 8.86 0.11 12.77
N THR A 39 8.35 1.22 12.23
CA THR A 39 6.97 1.69 12.51
C THR A 39 5.93 0.68 12.04
N LEU A 40 6.07 0.17 10.81
CA LEU A 40 5.21 -0.89 10.27
C LEU A 40 5.30 -2.18 11.10
N ALA A 41 6.51 -2.55 11.51
CA ALA A 41 6.74 -3.72 12.36
C ALA A 41 6.09 -3.55 13.74
N LYS A 42 6.11 -2.35 14.33
CA LYS A 42 5.43 -2.05 15.59
C LYS A 42 3.91 -2.13 15.46
N GLU A 43 3.35 -1.67 14.36
CA GLU A 43 1.91 -1.76 14.09
C GLU A 43 1.46 -3.21 13.82
N TYR A 44 2.27 -3.99 13.09
CA TYR A 44 1.92 -5.37 12.73
C TYR A 44 2.24 -6.39 13.84
N GLY A 45 3.40 -6.27 14.48
CA GLY A 45 3.89 -7.16 15.54
C GLY A 45 5.01 -8.12 15.12
N ASP A 46 5.31 -8.25 13.83
CA ASP A 46 6.39 -9.12 13.33
C ASP A 46 7.30 -8.39 12.33
N LYS A 47 8.51 -8.06 12.80
CA LYS A 47 9.55 -7.41 12.00
C LYS A 47 10.02 -8.27 10.82
N GLY A 48 10.10 -9.58 10.99
CA GLY A 48 10.55 -10.51 9.96
C GLY A 48 9.60 -10.54 8.77
N THR A 49 8.30 -10.69 9.05
CA THR A 49 7.25 -10.65 8.01
C THR A 49 7.22 -9.30 7.30
N VAL A 50 7.26 -8.19 8.02
CA VAL A 50 7.29 -6.85 7.39
C VAL A 50 8.51 -6.70 6.47
N SER A 51 9.68 -7.14 6.90
CA SER A 51 10.89 -7.10 6.08
C SER A 51 10.75 -7.95 4.81
N LYS A 52 10.22 -9.17 4.91
CA LYS A 52 9.98 -10.02 3.73
C LYS A 52 9.03 -9.35 2.74
N VAL A 53 7.94 -8.75 3.21
CA VAL A 53 6.99 -8.04 2.35
C VAL A 53 7.66 -6.85 1.66
N LEU A 54 8.32 -5.95 2.39
CA LEU A 54 8.97 -4.79 1.79
C LEU A 54 10.09 -5.14 0.80
N ASN A 55 10.62 -6.37 0.88
CA ASN A 55 11.62 -6.92 -0.03
C ASN A 55 11.05 -7.89 -1.06
N TYR A 56 9.72 -7.93 -1.26
CA TYR A 56 9.06 -8.77 -2.26
C TYR A 56 9.25 -10.29 -2.05
N LYS A 57 9.62 -10.73 -0.85
CA LYS A 57 9.81 -12.14 -0.51
C LYS A 57 8.54 -12.81 0.03
N GLN A 58 7.49 -12.03 0.25
CA GLN A 58 6.19 -12.48 0.75
C GLN A 58 5.11 -11.50 0.32
N SER A 59 3.91 -11.99 0.03
CA SER A 59 2.75 -11.14 -0.26
C SER A 59 2.17 -10.52 1.01
N LEU A 60 1.41 -9.44 0.85
CA LEU A 60 0.63 -8.86 1.94
C LEU A 60 -0.46 -9.84 2.37
N SER A 61 -0.53 -10.12 3.68
CA SER A 61 -1.69 -10.81 4.25
C SER A 61 -2.87 -9.85 4.41
N LEU A 62 -4.09 -10.38 4.55
CA LEU A 62 -5.28 -9.56 4.79
C LEU A 62 -5.17 -8.71 6.08
N SER A 63 -4.50 -9.22 7.11
CA SER A 63 -4.25 -8.46 8.34
C SER A 63 -3.27 -7.30 8.10
N MET A 64 -2.23 -7.50 7.29
CA MET A 64 -1.30 -6.42 6.88
C MET A 64 -2.03 -5.36 6.07
N ILE A 65 -2.85 -5.77 5.09
CA ILE A 65 -3.65 -4.84 4.27
C ILE A 65 -4.50 -3.93 5.15
N ARG A 66 -5.26 -4.51 6.10
CA ARG A 66 -6.13 -3.73 7.00
C ARG A 66 -5.34 -2.76 7.86
N LYS A 67 -4.25 -3.22 8.49
CA LYS A 67 -3.43 -2.40 9.38
C LYS A 67 -2.71 -1.27 8.63
N PHE A 68 -2.08 -1.59 7.51
CA PHE A 68 -1.31 -0.61 6.74
C PHE A 68 -2.21 0.38 6.01
N SER A 69 -3.38 -0.05 5.54
CA SER A 69 -4.41 0.86 5.03
C SER A 69 -4.79 1.92 6.08
N GLN A 70 -5.03 1.51 7.32
CA GLN A 70 -5.40 2.43 8.41
C GLN A 70 -4.25 3.35 8.83
N LEU A 71 -3.03 2.80 8.98
CA LEU A 71 -1.83 3.52 9.39
C LEU A 71 -1.40 4.53 8.33
N LEU A 72 -1.32 4.10 7.07
CA LEU A 72 -0.77 4.87 5.97
C LEU A 72 -1.84 5.65 5.20
N LYS A 73 -3.11 5.55 5.58
CA LYS A 73 -4.26 6.21 4.90
C LYS A 73 -4.34 5.86 3.41
N ILE A 74 -4.12 4.58 3.09
CA ILE A 74 -4.20 4.03 1.72
C ILE A 74 -5.53 3.28 1.60
N PRO A 75 -6.34 3.46 0.54
CA PRO A 75 -7.49 2.60 0.28
C PRO A 75 -7.07 1.13 0.21
N ALA A 76 -7.79 0.24 0.90
CA ALA A 76 -7.41 -1.18 0.98
C ALA A 76 -7.34 -1.84 -0.41
N GLU A 77 -8.20 -1.42 -1.34
CA GLU A 77 -8.22 -1.88 -2.74
C GLU A 77 -6.88 -1.70 -3.45
N TRP A 78 -6.11 -0.68 -3.09
CA TRP A 78 -4.79 -0.43 -3.68
C TRP A 78 -3.72 -1.40 -3.16
N LEU A 79 -4.01 -2.13 -2.08
CA LEU A 79 -3.10 -3.11 -1.46
C LEU A 79 -3.49 -4.56 -1.76
N ILE A 80 -4.62 -4.79 -2.45
CA ILE A 80 -5.15 -6.13 -2.75
C ILE A 80 -4.55 -6.72 -4.04
N LYS A 81 -3.88 -5.89 -4.87
CA LYS A 81 -3.26 -6.37 -6.12
C LYS A 81 -2.18 -7.44 -5.85
N GLU A 82 -2.04 -8.36 -6.80
CA GLU A 82 -1.01 -9.40 -6.74
C GLU A 82 0.37 -8.75 -6.76
N CYS A 83 1.19 -9.13 -5.79
CA CYS A 83 2.56 -8.66 -5.66
C CYS A 83 3.50 -9.58 -6.45
N PRO A 84 4.33 -9.06 -7.38
CA PRO A 84 5.35 -9.87 -8.04
C PRO A 84 6.42 -10.27 -7.03
N LEU A 85 6.42 -11.52 -6.59
CA LEU A 85 7.39 -12.01 -5.62
C LEU A 85 8.76 -12.20 -6.27
N LYS A 86 9.81 -11.68 -5.63
CA LYS A 86 11.20 -11.98 -6.01
C LYS A 86 11.52 -13.40 -5.56
N ASN A 87 11.69 -14.31 -6.51
CA ASN A 87 12.21 -15.65 -6.24
C ASN A 87 13.57 -15.52 -5.54
N ALA A 88 13.68 -16.13 -4.36
CA ALA A 88 14.97 -16.32 -3.72
C ALA A 88 15.70 -17.42 -4.51
N GLY A 89 16.68 -17.01 -5.33
CA GLY A 89 17.69 -17.91 -5.86
C GLY A 89 18.64 -18.38 -4.77
#